data_AF-A1T4F8-F1
#
_entry.id   AF-A1T4F8-F1
#
_cell.length_a   1.000
_cell.length_b   1.000
_cell.length_c   1.000
_cell.angle_alpha   90.00
_cell.angle_beta   90.00
_cell.angle_gamma   90.00
#
_symmetry.space_group_name_H-M   'P 1'
#
loop_
_entity.id
_entity.type
_entity.pdbx_description
1 polymer ?
#
loop_
_entity_poly.entity_id
_entity_poly.type
_entity_poly.pdbx_seq_one_letter_code
_entity_poly.pdbx_strand_id
1 'polypeptide(L)'
;MPEMTFQVRWPDGIEQQCYSPSLVVHDHLSVGATYTVAEFVERTGRAMAEAGDRVRAKFGFACTSAAATAEAVARAAARYPGDAVLRVVTMHPELELP
;
A
#
# COMPACT_ATOMS: atom_id res chain seq x y z
N MET A 1 -11.27 -11.42 -7.55
CA MET A 1 -10.54 -10.28 -6.96
C MET A 1 -9.69 -10.90 -5.88
N PRO A 2 -8.40 -11.13 -6.14
CA PRO A 2 -7.51 -11.56 -5.10
C PRO A 2 -7.26 -10.38 -4.15
N GLU A 3 -7.52 -10.64 -2.87
CA GLU A 3 -7.06 -9.78 -1.78
C GLU A 3 -5.55 -9.90 -1.68
N MET A 4 -4.91 -8.83 -1.24
CA MET A 4 -3.46 -8.72 -1.18
C MET A 4 -3.03 -8.13 0.15
N THR A 5 -1.87 -8.54 0.64
CA THR A 5 -1.18 -7.93 1.77
C THR A 5 0.24 -7.60 1.35
N PHE A 6 0.76 -6.48 1.83
CA PHE A 6 2.13 -6.06 1.55
C PHE A 6 2.79 -5.59 2.83
N GLN A 7 4.07 -5.87 2.97
CA GLN A 7 4.88 -5.45 4.11
C GLN A 7 5.86 -4.37 3.69
N VAL A 8 5.96 -3.34 4.51
CA VAL A 8 6.93 -2.27 4.34
C VAL A 8 7.78 -2.15 5.60
N ARG A 9 9.06 -1.87 5.39
CA ARG A 9 10.01 -1.61 6.46
C ARG A 9 10.30 -0.12 6.51
N TRP A 10 9.85 0.50 7.58
CA TRP A 10 10.09 1.91 7.90
C TRP A 10 11.58 2.17 8.16
N PRO A 11 12.04 3.44 8.09
CA PRO A 11 13.44 3.81 8.32
C PRO A 11 13.99 3.37 9.69
N ASP A 12 13.14 3.24 10.70
CA ASP A 12 13.49 2.75 12.04
C ASP A 12 13.72 1.22 12.08
N GLY A 13 13.36 0.53 11.00
CA GLY A 13 13.44 -0.92 10.90
C GLY A 13 12.15 -1.65 11.27
N ILE A 14 11.14 -0.93 11.75
CA ILE A 14 9.80 -1.45 12.03
C ILE A 14 9.14 -1.92 10.74
N GLU A 15 8.62 -3.15 10.74
CA GLU A 15 7.87 -3.71 9.63
C GLU A 15 6.36 -3.54 9.88
N GLN A 16 5.66 -3.03 8.88
CA GLN A 16 4.22 -2.83 8.91
C GLN A 16 3.57 -3.62 7.78
N GLN A 17 2.61 -4.46 8.15
CA GLN A 17 1.75 -5.15 7.21
C GLN A 17 0.53 -4.28 6.87
N CYS A 18 0.27 -4.14 5.58
CA CYS A 18 -0.85 -3.41 5.03
C CYS A 18 -1.70 -4.34 4.17
N TYR A 19 -3.01 -4.14 4.17
CA TYR A 19 -3.95 -4.94 3.40
C TYR A 19 -4.52 -4.12 2.24
N SER A 20 -4.60 -4.72 1.06
CA SER A 20 -5.21 -4.16 -0.12
C SER A 20 -6.27 -5.12 -0.66
N PRO A 21 -7.51 -4.66 -0.92
CA PRO A 21 -8.54 -5.46 -1.57
C PRO A 21 -8.29 -5.64 -3.09
N SER A 22 -7.16 -5.14 -3.61
CA SER A 22 -6.83 -5.17 -5.04
C SER A 22 -5.32 -5.27 -5.30
N LEU A 23 -4.96 -5.82 -6.45
CA LEU A 23 -3.57 -5.94 -6.91
C LEU A 23 -2.99 -4.65 -7.51
N VAL A 24 -3.77 -3.57 -7.59
CA VAL A 24 -3.30 -2.27 -8.13
C VAL A 24 -2.08 -1.72 -7.37
N VAL A 25 -1.87 -2.17 -6.13
CA VAL A 25 -0.67 -1.85 -5.36
C VAL A 25 0.62 -2.25 -6.08
N HIS A 26 0.61 -3.34 -6.85
CA HIS A 26 1.76 -3.77 -7.68
C HIS A 26 2.07 -2.78 -8.83
N ASP A 27 1.08 -2.04 -9.33
CA ASP A 27 1.29 -1.01 -10.37
C ASP A 27 1.98 0.25 -9.80
N HIS A 28 1.82 0.51 -8.50
CA HIS A 28 2.38 1.72 -7.85
C HIS A 28 3.65 1.47 -7.05
N LEU A 29 3.79 0.27 -6.49
CA LEU A 29 4.86 -0.13 -5.59
C LEU A 29 5.50 -1.43 -6.06
N SER A 30 6.82 -1.54 -5.91
CA SER A 30 7.57 -2.73 -6.28
C SER A 30 8.28 -3.32 -5.07
N VAL A 31 8.26 -4.65 -4.94
CA VAL A 31 9.01 -5.37 -3.89
C VAL A 31 10.51 -5.08 -4.03
N GLY A 32 11.18 -4.85 -2.89
CA GLY A 32 12.60 -4.51 -2.85
C GLY A 32 12.92 -3.05 -3.21
N ALA A 33 11.97 -2.30 -3.79
CA ALA A 33 12.15 -0.89 -4.07
C ALA A 33 12.09 -0.05 -2.79
N THR A 34 12.86 1.04 -2.80
CA THR A 34 12.94 2.00 -1.70
C THR A 34 12.27 3.30 -2.13
N TYR A 35 11.40 3.84 -1.28
CA TYR A 35 10.68 5.09 -1.51
C TYR A 35 10.85 6.01 -0.32
N THR A 36 10.76 7.32 -0.55
CA THR A 36 10.63 8.25 0.58
C THR A 36 9.28 8.05 1.27
N VAL A 37 9.19 8.37 2.56
CA VAL A 37 7.94 8.30 3.32
C VAL A 37 6.85 9.12 2.64
N ALA A 38 7.18 10.32 2.16
CA ALA A 38 6.25 11.18 1.44
C ALA A 38 5.75 10.54 0.14
N GLU A 39 6.65 10.03 -0.70
CA GLU A 39 6.26 9.36 -1.96
C GLU A 39 5.46 8.09 -1.71
N PHE A 40 5.83 7.32 -0.69
CA PHE A 40 5.12 6.09 -0.35
C PHE A 40 3.68 6.36 0.09
N VAL A 41 3.46 7.38 0.92
CA VAL A 41 2.10 7.79 1.34
C VAL A 41 1.30 8.23 0.13
N GLU A 42 1.88 9.03 -0.77
CA GLU A 42 1.19 9.49 -1.99
C GLU A 42 0.84 8.31 -2.91
N ARG A 43 1.81 7.43 -3.20
CA ARG A 43 1.62 6.25 -4.06
C ARG A 43 0.58 5.28 -3.47
N THR A 44 0.69 5.00 -2.17
CA THR A 44 -0.24 4.11 -1.48
C THR A 44 -1.64 4.72 -1.44
N GLY A 45 -1.75 6.03 -1.18
CA GLY A 45 -3.03 6.74 -1.22
C GLY A 45 -3.72 6.65 -2.58
N ARG A 46 -2.97 6.85 -3.68
CA ARG A 46 -3.47 6.67 -5.05
C ARG A 46 -3.89 5.23 -5.32
N ALA A 47 -3.04 4.26 -4.98
CA ALA A 47 -3.36 2.84 -5.14
C ALA A 47 -4.64 2.44 -4.40
N MET A 48 -4.84 2.93 -3.17
CA MET A 48 -6.04 2.63 -2.37
C MET A 48 -7.28 3.32 -2.92
N ALA A 49 -7.17 4.54 -3.42
CA ALA A 49 -8.27 5.23 -4.10
C ALA A 49 -8.70 4.46 -5.37
N GLU A 50 -7.73 4.06 -6.19
CA GLU A 50 -7.98 3.26 -7.41
C GLU A 50 -8.57 1.88 -7.08
N ALA A 51 -8.05 1.21 -6.04
CA ALA A 51 -8.61 -0.05 -5.56
C ALA A 51 -10.07 0.13 -5.12
N GLY A 52 -10.36 1.19 -4.37
CA GLY A 52 -11.71 1.54 -3.93
C GLY A 52 -12.66 1.83 -5.09
N ASP A 53 -12.21 2.53 -6.12
CA ASP A 53 -12.96 2.80 -7.35
C ASP A 53 -13.26 1.52 -8.12
N ARG A 54 -12.28 0.61 -8.27
CA ARG A 54 -12.47 -0.70 -8.92
C ARG A 54 -13.45 -1.58 -8.15
N VAL A 55 -13.37 -1.61 -6.82
CA VAL A 55 -14.31 -2.33 -5.96
C VAL A 55 -15.71 -1.74 -6.09
N ARG A 56 -15.84 -0.41 -6.05
CA ARG A 56 -17.12 0.28 -6.21
C ARG A 56 -17.74 0.03 -7.58
N ALA A 57 -16.94 0.04 -8.65
CA ALA A 57 -17.42 -0.25 -10.00
C ALA A 57 -17.89 -1.71 -10.17
N LYS A 58 -17.25 -2.67 -9.49
CA LYS A 58 -17.55 -4.10 -9.63
C LYS A 58 -18.59 -4.63 -8.62
N PHE A 59 -18.64 -4.08 -7.42
CA PHE A 59 -19.53 -4.55 -6.34
C PHE A 59 -20.57 -3.51 -5.89
N GLY A 60 -20.45 -2.25 -6.29
CA GLY A 60 -21.41 -1.20 -5.93
C GLY A 60 -21.26 -0.61 -4.52
N PHE A 61 -20.23 -1.00 -3.77
CA PHE A 61 -20.00 -0.52 -2.39
C PHE A 61 -18.61 0.10 -2.21
N ALA A 62 -18.50 1.11 -1.34
CA ALA A 62 -17.23 1.71 -0.98
C ALA A 62 -16.43 0.76 -0.06
N CYS A 63 -15.18 0.49 -0.42
CA CYS A 63 -14.34 -0.41 0.36
C CYS A 63 -13.76 0.33 1.58
N THR A 64 -14.22 -0.01 2.79
CA THR A 64 -13.68 0.54 4.04
C THR A 64 -12.24 0.10 4.29
N SER A 65 -11.87 -1.10 3.84
CA SER A 65 -10.53 -1.65 4.03
C SER A 65 -9.44 -0.83 3.34
N ALA A 66 -9.69 -0.32 2.12
CA ALA A 66 -8.72 0.50 1.40
C ALA A 66 -8.46 1.83 2.12
N ALA A 67 -9.52 2.48 2.60
CA ALA A 67 -9.42 3.71 3.39
C ALA A 67 -8.70 3.47 4.72
N ALA A 68 -9.00 2.38 5.42
CA ALA A 68 -8.36 2.01 6.67
C ALA A 68 -6.85 1.80 6.49
N THR A 69 -6.43 1.15 5.40
CA THR A 69 -5.01 0.95 5.10
C THR A 69 -4.30 2.26 4.77
N ALA A 70 -4.90 3.12 3.94
CA ALA A 70 -4.33 4.43 3.63
C ALA A 70 -4.15 5.28 4.90
N GLU A 71 -5.14 5.26 5.79
CA GLU A 71 -5.08 5.97 7.06
C GLU A 71 -4.00 5.39 7.99
N ALA A 72 -3.89 4.06 8.10
CA ALA A 72 -2.87 3.40 8.89
C ALA A 72 -1.45 3.73 8.40
N VAL A 73 -1.26 3.77 7.08
CA VAL A 73 0.01 4.19 6.45
C VAL A 73 0.31 5.66 6.74
N ALA A 74 -0.66 6.56 6.57
CA ALA A 74 -0.48 7.98 6.85
C ALA A 74 -0.16 8.25 8.33
N ARG A 75 -0.84 7.55 9.25
CA ARG A 75 -0.58 7.63 10.70
C ARG A 75 0.82 7.14 11.07
N ALA A 76 1.29 6.07 10.44
CA ALA A 76 2.64 5.57 10.66
C ALA A 76 3.70 6.50 10.06
N ALA A 77 3.46 6.99 8.84
CA ALA A 77 4.31 7.96 8.16
C ALA A 77 4.48 9.26 8.95
N ALA A 78 3.45 9.73 9.65
CA ALA A 78 3.51 10.92 10.49
C ALA A 78 4.54 10.83 11.64
N ARG A 79 5.04 9.63 11.95
CA ARG A 79 6.11 9.40 12.94
C ARG A 79 7.51 9.61 12.37
N TYR A 80 7.64 9.70 11.04
CA TYR A 80 8.90 9.75 10.33
C TYR A 80 9.02 11.03 9.50
N PRO A 81 10.26 11.50 9.22
CA PRO A 81 10.49 12.57 8.27
C PRO A 81 9.99 12.17 6.88
N GLY A 82 9.41 13.11 6.13
CA GLY A 82 8.92 12.85 4.77
C GLY A 82 10.02 12.44 3.79
N ASP A 83 11.25 12.90 4.02
CA ASP A 83 12.47 12.57 3.28
C ASP A 83 13.12 11.25 3.71
N ALA A 84 12.70 10.67 4.84
CA ALA A 84 13.20 9.38 5.28
C ALA A 84 12.78 8.28 4.29
N VAL A 85 13.58 7.24 4.18
CA VAL A 85 13.37 6.16 3.21
C VAL A 85 12.80 4.92 3.88
N LEU A 86 11.85 4.27 3.21
CA LEU A 86 11.31 2.97 3.57
C LEU A 86 11.43 2.02 2.39
N ARG A 87 11.43 0.72 2.65
CA ARG A 87 11.53 -0.31 1.62
C ARG A 87 10.33 -1.24 1.67
N VAL A 88 9.82 -1.62 0.50
CA VAL A 88 8.83 -2.69 0.39
C VAL A 88 9.54 -4.04 0.59
N VAL A 89 9.14 -4.79 1.60
CA VAL A 89 9.77 -6.06 1.97
C VAL A 89 9.14 -7.21 1.19
N THR A 90 7.81 -7.32 1.24
CA THR A 90 7.06 -8.42 0.62
C THR A 90 5.70 -7.94 0.13
N MET A 91 5.14 -8.67 -0.84
CA MET A 91 3.83 -8.44 -1.42
C MET A 91 3.21 -9.81 -1.72
N HIS A 92 2.07 -10.11 -1.12
CA HIS A 92 1.39 -11.40 -1.20
C HIS A 92 -0.08 -11.23 -1.61
N PRO A 93 -0.60 -11.96 -2.61
CA PRO A 93 0.13 -12.91 -3.44
C PRO A 93 1.20 -12.22 -4.30
N GLU A 94 2.30 -12.94 -4.52
CA GLU A 94 3.28 -12.54 -5.52
C GLU A 94 2.58 -12.62 -6.88
N LEU A 95 2.72 -11.58 -7.71
CA LEU A 95 2.10 -11.58 -9.02
C LEU A 95 2.85 -12.65 -9.83
N GLU A 96 2.24 -13.83 -10.02
CA GLU A 96 2.81 -14.89 -10.84
C GLU A 96 3.13 -14.28 -12.21
N LEU A 97 4.43 -14.07 -12.48
CA LEU A 97 4.89 -13.57 -13.76
C LEU A 97 4.55 -14.65 -14.81
N PRO A 98 3.84 -14.32 -15.90
CA PRO A 98 3.47 -15.27 -16.95
C PRO A 98 4.66 -15.78 -17.75
#